data_AF-A0A3Q2PE28-F1
#
_entry.id   AF-A0A3Q2PE28-F1
#
_cell.length_a   1.000
_cell.length_b   1.000
_cell.length_c   1.000
_cell.angle_alpha   90.00
_cell.angle_beta   90.00
_cell.angle_gamma   90.00
#
_symmetry.space_group_name_H-M   'P 1'
#
loop_
_entity.id
_entity.type
_entity.pdbx_description
1 polymer ?
#
loop_
_entity_poly.entity_id
_entity_poly.type
_entity_poly.pdbx_seq_one_letter_code
_entity_poly.pdbx_strand_id
1 'polypeptide(L)'
;MSQRDVIDFPALEKELQAAVESERRYQRENQAKLRAVNQGVDYDQFRGLVRSSHLKPLDKKDKDGGPRKQPWNPVAPGNPYSIDNVVCLLCISLIKTTLYVFFTTTKPFTAVKS
;
A
#
# COMPACT_ATOMS: atom_id res chain seq x y z
N MET A 1 -39.45 35.41 34.52
CA MET A 1 -38.08 35.47 33.95
C MET A 1 -38.15 34.90 32.54
N SER A 2 -37.50 35.54 31.57
CA SER A 2 -37.64 35.19 30.15
C SER A 2 -36.89 33.87 29.87
N GLN A 3 -37.44 33.03 29.00
CA GLN A 3 -36.95 31.69 28.64
C GLN A 3 -35.53 31.63 28.02
N ARG A 4 -34.79 32.75 28.04
CA ARG A 4 -33.41 32.89 27.56
C ARG A 4 -32.34 32.43 28.57
N ASP A 5 -32.75 32.05 29.79
CA ASP A 5 -31.80 31.74 30.87
C ASP A 5 -31.62 30.22 31.10
N VAL A 6 -32.25 29.37 30.28
CA VAL A 6 -32.04 27.91 30.35
C VAL A 6 -30.83 27.55 29.49
N ILE A 7 -29.68 27.40 30.14
CA ILE A 7 -28.42 27.01 29.51
C ILE A 7 -28.50 25.54 29.08
N ASP A 8 -28.28 25.27 27.80
CA ASP A 8 -28.19 23.93 27.23
C ASP A 8 -26.77 23.37 27.44
N PHE A 9 -26.58 22.65 28.54
CA PHE A 9 -25.30 22.02 28.89
C PHE A 9 -24.79 21.02 27.83
N PRO A 10 -25.64 20.14 27.25
CA PRO A 10 -25.25 19.29 26.12
C PRO A 10 -24.67 20.05 24.92
N ALA A 11 -25.29 21.16 24.52
CA ALA A 11 -24.78 21.98 23.42
C ALA A 11 -23.41 22.58 23.75
N LEU A 12 -23.26 23.10 24.97
CA LEU A 12 -22.02 23.69 25.46
C LEU A 12 -20.88 22.66 25.55
N GLU A 13 -21.17 21.44 26.00
CA GLU A 13 -20.18 20.36 26.05
C GLU A 13 -19.68 20.00 24.65
N LYS A 14 -20.58 19.91 23.66
CA LYS A 14 -20.22 19.63 22.28
C LYS A 14 -19.33 20.74 21.68
N GLU A 15 -19.65 22.00 21.95
CA GLU A 15 -18.81 23.14 21.53
C GLU A 15 -17.41 23.07 22.15
N LEU A 16 -17.33 22.75 23.44
CA LEU A 16 -16.06 22.57 24.14
C LEU A 16 -15.24 21.44 23.54
N GLN A 17 -15.86 20.28 23.29
CA GLN A 17 -15.18 19.14 22.67
C GLN A 17 -14.63 19.51 21.29
N ALA A 18 -15.43 20.19 20.46
CA ALA A 18 -14.99 20.66 19.15
C ALA A 18 -13.81 21.66 19.25
N ALA A 19 -13.85 22.58 20.22
CA ALA A 19 -12.76 23.52 20.47
C ALA A 19 -11.47 22.80 20.86
N VAL A 20 -11.54 21.84 21.80
CA VAL A 20 -10.39 21.04 22.25
C VAL A 20 -9.79 20.22 21.09
N GLU A 21 -10.63 19.60 20.26
CA GLU A 21 -10.16 18.84 19.11
C GLU A 21 -9.48 19.74 18.07
N SER A 22 -10.02 20.94 17.85
CA SER A 22 -9.43 21.93 16.94
C SER A 22 -8.04 22.37 17.42
N GLU A 23 -7.87 22.58 18.72
CA GLU A 23 -6.59 22.97 19.32
C GLU A 23 -5.56 21.83 19.20
N ARG A 24 -5.97 20.59 19.50
CA ARG A 24 -5.13 19.40 19.31
C ARG A 24 -4.68 19.23 17.86
N ARG A 25 -5.54 19.56 16.89
CA ARG A 25 -5.18 19.55 15.47
C ARG A 25 -4.19 20.66 15.15
N TYR A 26 -4.47 21.88 15.57
CA TYR A 26 -3.58 23.03 15.38
C TYR A 26 -2.18 22.76 15.92
N GLN A 27 -2.08 22.18 17.11
CA GLN A 27 -0.79 21.89 17.74
C GLN A 27 0.02 20.85 16.96
N ARG A 28 -0.61 19.81 16.42
CA ARG A 28 0.05 18.81 15.55
C ARG A 28 0.57 19.43 14.25
N GLU A 29 -0.26 20.26 13.59
CA GLU A 29 0.14 20.98 12.38
C GLU A 29 1.29 21.95 12.67
N ASN A 30 1.23 22.70 13.77
CA ASN A 30 2.28 23.64 14.15
C ASN A 30 3.60 22.94 14.48
N GLN A 31 3.55 21.80 15.18
CA GLN A 31 4.74 20.97 15.41
C GLN A 31 5.33 20.45 14.09
N ALA A 32 4.51 20.09 13.10
CA ALA A 32 5.00 19.72 11.77
C ALA A 32 5.64 20.92 11.05
N LYS A 33 5.04 22.11 11.12
CA LYS A 33 5.60 23.35 10.56
C LYS A 33 6.98 23.65 11.15
N LEU A 34 7.10 23.66 12.48
CA LEU A 34 8.36 23.93 13.17
C LEU A 34 9.44 22.89 12.81
N ARG A 35 9.08 21.60 12.76
CA ARG A 35 10.01 20.54 12.33
C ARG A 35 10.49 20.74 10.90
N ALA A 36 9.59 21.05 9.97
CA ALA A 36 9.93 21.24 8.56
C ALA A 36 10.81 22.49 8.35
N VAL A 37 10.51 23.59 9.05
CA VAL A 37 11.36 24.80 9.03
C VAL A 37 12.75 24.49 9.57
N ASN A 38 12.86 23.79 10.70
CA ASN A 38 14.15 23.39 11.25
C ASN A 38 14.96 22.47 10.33
N GLN A 39 14.28 21.69 9.48
CA GLN A 39 14.91 20.83 8.47
C GLN A 39 15.30 21.60 7.20
N GLY A 40 14.84 22.84 7.00
CA GLY A 40 15.16 23.64 5.82
C GLY A 40 14.64 23.05 4.50
N VAL A 41 13.47 22.40 4.54
CA VAL A 41 12.90 21.74 3.34
C VAL A 41 12.32 22.75 2.35
N ASP A 42 12.29 22.38 1.06
CA ASP A 42 11.61 23.14 0.03
C ASP A 42 10.09 23.20 0.27
N TYR A 43 9.42 24.20 -0.30
CA TYR A 43 8.01 24.50 -0.03
C TYR A 43 7.07 23.34 -0.37
N ASP A 44 7.29 22.63 -1.48
CA ASP A 44 6.45 21.50 -1.85
C ASP A 44 6.55 20.35 -0.84
N GLN A 45 7.75 20.12 -0.31
CA GLN A 45 8.00 19.14 0.73
C GLN A 45 7.44 19.60 2.08
N PHE A 46 7.60 20.88 2.43
CA PHE A 46 6.97 21.50 3.60
C PHE A 46 5.45 21.28 3.57
N ARG A 47 4.80 21.58 2.44
CA ARG A 47 3.36 21.41 2.24
C ARG A 47 2.94 19.95 2.44
N GLY A 48 3.73 19.01 1.93
CA GLY A 48 3.50 17.57 2.13
C GLY A 48 3.57 17.17 3.60
N LEU A 49 4.61 17.60 4.33
CA LEU A 49 4.81 17.32 5.75
C LEU A 49 3.71 17.89 6.64
N VAL A 50 3.32 19.15 6.43
CA VAL A 50 2.27 19.79 7.23
C VAL A 50 0.91 19.12 6.97
N ARG A 51 0.59 18.81 5.71
CA ARG A 51 -0.68 18.13 5.37
C ARG A 51 -0.75 16.72 5.93
N SER A 52 0.36 15.99 5.96
CA SER A 52 0.41 14.61 6.47
C SER A 52 0.52 14.53 8.01
N SER A 53 0.57 15.66 8.73
CA SER A 53 0.72 15.70 10.20
C SER A 53 -0.39 15.01 11.00
N HIS A 54 -1.56 14.81 10.40
CA HIS A 54 -2.70 14.15 11.03
C HIS A 54 -2.65 12.61 10.93
N LEU A 55 -1.72 12.06 10.13
CA LEU A 55 -1.58 10.62 9.93
C LEU A 55 -1.06 9.94 11.20
N LYS A 56 -1.70 8.83 11.58
CA LYS A 56 -1.22 7.98 12.67
C LYS A 56 -0.03 7.15 12.17
N PRO A 57 1.05 7.01 12.96
CA PRO A 57 2.09 6.03 12.66
C PRO A 57 1.50 4.63 12.50
N LEU A 58 2.02 3.87 11.54
CA LEU A 58 1.62 2.48 11.31
C LEU A 58 1.95 1.62 12.53
N ASP A 59 0.97 0.86 13.01
CA ASP A 59 1.19 -0.13 14.06
C ASP A 59 1.97 -1.32 13.50
N LYS A 60 2.65 -2.12 14.36
CA LYS A 60 3.47 -3.27 13.90
C LYS A 60 2.64 -4.29 13.10
N LYS A 61 1.40 -4.52 13.54
CA LYS A 61 0.40 -5.35 12.86
C LYS A 61 0.02 -4.85 11.46
N ASP A 62 0.18 -3.56 11.18
CA ASP A 62 -0.13 -2.97 9.87
C ASP A 62 1.05 -3.14 8.89
N LYS A 63 2.26 -3.43 9.40
CA LYS A 63 3.47 -3.65 8.59
C LYS A 63 3.52 -5.06 8.01
N ASP A 64 2.92 -6.01 8.72
CA ASP A 64 2.77 -7.39 8.28
C ASP A 64 1.63 -7.45 7.26
N GLY A 65 1.92 -7.02 6.03
CA GLY A 65 1.06 -7.35 4.91
C GLY A 65 0.86 -8.86 4.92
N GLY A 66 -0.40 -9.31 5.04
CA GLY A 66 -0.76 -10.73 5.03
C GLY A 66 -0.06 -11.48 3.89
N PRO A 67 0.01 -12.83 3.95
CA PRO A 67 0.92 -13.63 3.14
C PRO A 67 0.99 -13.13 1.69
N ARG A 68 2.08 -12.43 1.37
CA ARG A 68 2.26 -11.83 0.05
C ARG A 68 2.46 -12.97 -0.92
N LYS A 69 1.48 -13.19 -1.80
CA LYS A 69 1.55 -14.20 -2.85
C LYS A 69 2.64 -13.93 -3.89
N GLN A 70 3.21 -12.72 -3.90
CA GLN A 70 4.21 -12.29 -4.86
C GLN A 70 5.34 -11.54 -4.14
N PRO A 71 6.61 -11.82 -4.47
CA PRO A 71 7.74 -11.02 -4.02
C PRO A 71 7.53 -9.54 -4.38
N TRP A 72 7.84 -8.64 -3.44
CA TRP A 72 7.84 -7.19 -3.70
C TRP A 72 8.82 -6.80 -4.81
N ASN A 73 9.86 -7.62 -5.02
CA ASN A 73 10.82 -7.46 -6.09
C ASN A 73 10.87 -8.75 -6.94
N PRO A 74 10.42 -8.74 -8.20
CA PRO A 74 10.44 -9.92 -9.08
C PRO A 74 11.85 -10.34 -9.50
N VAL A 75 12.86 -9.47 -9.36
CA VAL A 75 14.27 -9.81 -9.65
C VAL A 75 15.07 -10.21 -8.41
N ALA A 76 14.46 -10.17 -7.22
CA ALA A 76 15.13 -10.69 -6.04
C ALA A 76 15.17 -12.23 -6.13
N PRO A 77 16.33 -12.88 -5.98
CA PRO A 77 16.38 -14.33 -5.91
C PRO A 77 15.58 -14.78 -4.68
N GLY A 78 14.38 -15.31 -4.92
CA GLY A 78 13.55 -15.89 -3.87
C GLY A 78 14.25 -17.08 -3.23
N ASN A 79 13.87 -17.40 -1.99
CA ASN A 79 14.33 -18.62 -1.31
C ASN A 79 14.10 -19.83 -2.25
N PRO A 80 15.17 -20.54 -2.68
CA PRO A 80 15.07 -21.65 -3.63
C PRO A 80 14.29 -22.85 -3.08
N TYR A 81 13.97 -22.88 -1.79
CA TYR A 81 13.21 -23.93 -1.12
C TYR A 81 11.69 -23.64 -0.99
N SER A 82 11.17 -22.58 -1.61
CA SER A 82 9.72 -22.32 -1.62
C SER A 82 8.98 -23.29 -2.55
N ILE A 83 8.01 -24.02 -2.00
CA ILE A 83 7.20 -25.04 -2.70
C ILE A 83 6.49 -24.48 -3.94
N ASP A 84 6.16 -23.18 -3.94
CA ASP A 84 5.50 -22.48 -5.05
C ASP A 84 6.37 -22.43 -6.33
N ASN A 85 7.70 -22.43 -6.19
CA ASN A 85 8.63 -22.38 -7.33
C ASN A 85 8.76 -23.74 -8.04
N VAL A 86 8.54 -24.84 -7.32
CA VAL A 86 8.67 -26.21 -7.86
C VAL A 86 7.53 -26.51 -8.83
N VAL A 87 6.31 -26.06 -8.52
CA VAL A 87 5.14 -26.21 -9.42
C VAL A 87 5.36 -25.45 -10.73
N CYS A 88 5.92 -24.24 -10.67
CA CYS A 88 6.18 -23.43 -11.86
C CYS A 88 7.23 -24.08 -12.80
N LEU A 89 8.31 -24.64 -12.24
CA LEU A 89 9.36 -25.32 -13.02
C LEU A 89 8.88 -26.62 -13.70
N LEU A 90 7.99 -27.38 -13.03
CA LEU A 90 7.38 -28.57 -13.62
C LEU A 90 6.44 -28.21 -14.78
N CYS A 91 5.63 -27.16 -14.64
CA CYS A 91 4.76 -26.68 -15.72
C CYS A 91 5.55 -26.21 -16.95
N ILE A 92 6.65 -25.48 -16.76
CA ILE A 92 7.52 -25.04 -17.88
C ILE A 92 8.17 -26.25 -18.58
N SER A 93 8.60 -27.26 -17.81
CA SER A 93 9.22 -28.47 -18.36
C SER A 93 8.23 -29.33 -19.15
N LEU A 94 6.99 -29.44 -18.69
CA LEU A 94 5.92 -30.12 -19.41
C LEU A 94 5.63 -29.43 -20.75
N ILE A 95 5.50 -28.10 -20.78
CA ILE A 95 5.23 -27.32 -22.01
C ILE A 95 6.36 -27.50 -23.04
N LYS A 96 7.63 -27.43 -22.62
CA LYS A 96 8.78 -27.65 -23.53
C LYS A 96 8.78 -29.06 -24.12
N THR A 97 8.45 -30.07 -23.32
CA THR A 97 8.42 -31.46 -23.78
C THR A 97 7.30 -31.68 -24.79
N THR A 98 6.10 -31.12 -24.53
CA THR A 98 4.96 -31.23 -25.47
C THR A 98 5.25 -30.53 -26.80
N LEU A 99 5.88 -29.34 -26.78
CA LEU A 99 6.24 -28.61 -28.01
C LEU A 99 7.34 -29.33 -28.82
N TYR A 100 8.34 -29.92 -28.16
CA TYR A 100 9.41 -30.67 -28.83
C TYR A 100 8.87 -31.93 -29.54
N VAL A 101 7.92 -32.63 -28.92
CA VAL A 101 7.27 -33.81 -29.53
C VAL A 101 6.38 -33.39 -30.71
N PHE A 102 5.68 -32.25 -30.62
CA PHE A 102 4.83 -31.75 -31.71
C PHE A 102 5.65 -31.37 -32.96
N PHE A 103 6.82 -30.74 -32.76
CA PHE A 103 7.70 -30.33 -33.86
C PHE A 103 8.47 -31.48 -34.54
N THR A 104 8.66 -32.60 -33.87
CA THR A 104 9.50 -33.72 -34.37
C THR A 104 8.70 -34.85 -35.04
N THR A 105 7.37 -34.82 -34.98
CA THR A 105 6.50 -35.94 -35.43
C THR A 105 5.70 -35.67 -36.72
N THR A 106 5.66 -34.44 -37.24
CA THR A 106 4.95 -34.16 -38.50
C THR A 106 5.83 -34.50 -39.72
N LYS A 107 5.76 -35.75 -40.19
CA LYS A 107 6.31 -36.21 -41.47
C LYS A 107 5.72 -35.40 -42.65
N PRO A 108 6.48 -35.08 -43.71
CA PRO A 108 5.92 -34.44 -44.91
C PRO A 108 5.06 -35.44 -45.69
N PHE A 109 3.76 -35.16 -45.79
CA PHE A 109 2.82 -35.88 -46.64
C PHE A 109 3.14 -35.57 -48.11
N THR A 110 3.35 -36.61 -48.90
CA THR A 110 3.71 -36.59 -50.32
C THR A 110 2.69 -35.85 -51.18
N ALA A 111 3.13 -34.91 -52.02
CA ALA A 111 2.32 -34.33 -53.08
C ALA A 111 2.77 -34.86 -54.44
N VAL A 112 1.89 -35.64 -55.06
CA VAL A 112 1.90 -36.10 -56.45
C VAL A 112 1.98 -34.88 -57.39
N LYS A 113 2.95 -34.87 -58.31
CA LYS A 113 3.01 -33.92 -59.42
C LYS A 113 2.35 -34.53 -60.67
N SER A 114 1.38 -33.80 -61.23
CA SER A 114 0.95 -33.89 -62.63
C SER A 114 1.98 -33.27 -63.56
#